data_AF-A0A1Y5THN5-F1
#
_entry.id   AF-A0A1Y5THN5-F1
#
_cell.length_a   1.000
_cell.length_b   1.000
_cell.length_c   1.000
_cell.angle_alpha   90.00
_cell.angle_beta   90.00
_cell.angle_gamma   90.00
#
_symmetry.space_group_name_H-M   'P 1'
#
loop_
_entity.id
_entity.type
_entity.pdbx_description
1 polymer ?
#
loop_
_entity_poly.entity_id
_entity_poly.type
_entity_poly.pdbx_seq_one_letter_code
_entity_poly.pdbx_strand_id
1 'polypeptide(L)'
;MAQGELPAGDLIEGRGMSGAAISRHLKVLRQAGLVKQRAQGPQRLYSIQPDGLRAIADWTISKREFWETSLDRLEAAILEDEQ
;
A
#
# COMPACT_ATOMS: atom_id res chain seq x y z
N MET A 1 11.59 -0.24 5.90
CA MET A 1 11.46 -0.93 4.59
C MET A 1 11.89 -0.08 3.40
N ALA A 2 11.74 1.26 3.40
CA ALA A 2 12.33 2.10 2.35
C ALA A 2 13.87 2.06 2.30
N GLN A 3 14.50 1.61 3.39
CA GLN A 3 15.96 1.57 3.60
C GLN A 3 16.53 0.13 3.57
N GLY A 4 15.74 -0.88 3.23
CA GLY A 4 16.20 -2.29 3.19
C GLY A 4 15.22 -3.32 3.76
N GLU A 5 15.71 -4.56 3.84
CA GLU A 5 14.98 -5.73 4.36
C GLU A 5 14.84 -5.67 5.89
N LEU A 6 13.66 -6.00 6.41
CA LEU A 6 13.38 -6.02 7.86
C LEU A 6 12.65 -7.32 8.25
N PRO A 7 12.92 -7.90 9.43
CA PRO A 7 12.13 -9.00 9.95
C PRO A 7 10.73 -8.52 10.36
N ALA A 8 9.76 -9.45 10.40
CA ALA A 8 8.37 -9.11 10.76
C ALA A 8 8.22 -8.51 12.17
N GLY A 9 9.09 -8.88 13.11
CA GLY A 9 9.12 -8.34 14.47
C GLY A 9 9.44 -6.84 14.52
N ASP A 10 10.39 -6.39 13.72
CA ASP A 10 10.79 -4.98 13.68
C ASP A 10 9.73 -4.10 12.99
N LEU A 11 8.81 -4.71 12.23
CA LEU A 11 7.67 -4.00 11.64
C LEU A 11 6.58 -3.66 12.67
N ILE A 12 6.53 -4.35 13.81
CA ILE A 12 5.52 -4.14 14.86
C ILE A 12 6.03 -3.34 16.06
N GLU A 13 7.35 -3.16 16.18
CA GLU A 13 7.95 -2.43 17.30
C GLU A 13 7.35 -1.02 17.46
N GLY A 14 6.79 -0.75 18.65
CA GLY A 14 6.18 0.54 18.99
C GLY A 14 4.80 0.83 18.35
N ARG A 15 4.22 -0.10 17.58
CA ARG A 15 2.99 0.14 16.80
C ARG A 15 1.71 -0.53 17.34
N GLY A 16 1.77 -1.17 18.51
CA GLY A 16 0.60 -1.78 19.15
C GLY A 16 -0.07 -2.93 18.37
N MET A 17 0.62 -3.48 17.38
CA MET A 17 0.10 -4.51 16.48
C MET A 17 0.60 -5.90 16.88
N SER A 18 -0.28 -6.90 16.84
CA SER A 18 0.10 -8.28 17.15
C SER A 18 0.93 -8.93 16.03
N GLY A 19 1.80 -9.88 16.39
CA GLY A 19 2.56 -10.69 15.44
C GLY A 19 1.69 -11.46 14.43
N ALA A 20 0.49 -11.88 14.86
CA ALA A 20 -0.47 -12.55 13.98
C ALA A 20 -1.08 -11.58 12.94
N ALA A 21 -1.42 -10.36 13.36
CA ALA A 21 -1.96 -9.33 12.47
C ALA A 21 -0.94 -8.95 11.38
N ILE A 22 0.31 -8.64 11.77
CA ILE A 22 1.35 -8.28 10.79
C ILE A 22 1.64 -9.44 9.82
N SER A 23 1.67 -10.68 10.31
CA SER A 23 1.90 -11.86 9.45
C SER A 23 0.80 -12.02 8.41
N ARG A 24 -0.47 -11.76 8.78
CA ARG A 24 -1.60 -11.76 7.85
C ARG A 24 -1.44 -10.66 6.80
N HIS A 25 -1.09 -9.43 7.20
CA HIS A 25 -0.87 -8.33 6.26
C HIS A 25 0.28 -8.64 5.28
N LEU A 26 1.43 -9.11 5.79
CA LEU A 26 2.59 -9.47 4.97
C LEU A 26 2.26 -10.61 3.98
N LYS A 27 1.43 -11.57 4.38
CA LYS A 27 0.97 -12.62 3.47
C LYS A 27 0.18 -12.04 2.29
N VAL A 28 -0.79 -11.15 2.57
CA VAL A 28 -1.61 -10.50 1.53
C VAL A 28 -0.74 -9.64 0.62
N LEU A 29 0.14 -8.80 1.20
CA LEU A 29 1.03 -7.93 0.44
C LEU A 29 1.98 -8.73 -0.47
N ARG A 30 2.45 -9.91 -0.01
CA ARG A 30 3.29 -10.80 -0.82
C ARG A 30 2.50 -11.41 -1.98
N GLN A 31 1.27 -11.85 -1.72
CA GLN A 31 0.38 -12.40 -2.76
C GLN A 31 0.03 -11.35 -3.82
N ALA A 32 -0.10 -10.08 -3.40
CA ALA A 32 -0.32 -8.95 -4.30
C ALA A 32 0.97 -8.47 -5.02
N GLY A 33 2.13 -9.09 -4.77
CA GLY A 33 3.39 -8.69 -5.40
C GLY A 33 3.96 -7.35 -4.92
N LEU A 34 3.54 -6.86 -3.75
CA LEU A 34 3.95 -5.56 -3.18
C LEU A 34 5.16 -5.68 -2.25
N VAL A 35 5.39 -6.85 -1.69
CA VAL A 35 6.57 -7.16 -0.87
C VAL A 35 7.16 -8.50 -1.28
N LYS A 36 8.47 -8.62 -1.15
CA LYS A 36 9.21 -9.88 -1.27
C LYS A 36 9.65 -10.36 0.10
N GLN A 37 9.83 -11.68 0.21
CA GLN A 37 10.26 -12.36 1.42
C GLN A 37 11.54 -13.15 1.13
N ARG A 38 12.54 -13.03 2.00
CA ARG A 38 13.78 -13.82 1.94
C ARG A 38 13.97 -14.58 3.25
N ALA A 39 14.46 -15.82 3.14
CA ALA A 39 14.87 -16.61 4.29
C ALA A 39 16.29 -16.22 4.72
N GLN A 40 16.50 -15.97 6.01
CA GLN A 40 17.83 -15.81 6.59
C GLN A 40 17.88 -16.61 7.90
N GLY A 41 18.25 -17.90 7.79
CA GLY A 41 18.14 -18.85 8.88
C GLY A 41 16.70 -18.97 9.39
N PRO A 42 16.45 -18.84 10.71
CA PRO A 42 15.09 -18.88 11.26
C PRO A 42 14.28 -17.61 10.96
N GLN A 43 14.94 -16.52 10.52
CA GLN A 43 14.28 -15.25 10.29
C GLN A 43 13.71 -15.15 8.87
N ARG A 44 12.58 -14.43 8.78
CA ARG A 44 11.90 -14.09 7.54
C ARG A 44 12.02 -12.58 7.35
N LEU A 45 12.82 -12.19 6.38
CA LEU A 45 13.06 -10.79 6.06
C LEU A 45 12.13 -10.35 4.94
N TYR A 46 11.59 -9.14 5.06
CA TYR A 46 10.62 -8.55 4.15
C TYR A 46 11.14 -7.23 3.61
N SER A 47 10.90 -6.98 2.33
CA SER A 47 11.18 -5.70 1.69
C SER A 47 10.12 -5.38 0.66
N ILE A 48 9.97 -4.10 0.36
CA ILE A 48 9.10 -3.60 -0.70
C ILE A 48 9.56 -4.15 -2.06
N GLN A 49 8.60 -4.46 -2.93
CA GLN A 49 8.82 -4.76 -4.33
C GLN A 49 8.50 -3.50 -5.17
N PRO A 50 9.52 -2.79 -5.68
CA PRO A 50 9.31 -1.50 -6.36
C PRO A 50 8.36 -1.58 -7.55
N ASP A 51 8.44 -2.66 -8.33
CA ASP A 51 7.61 -2.85 -9.52
C ASP A 51 6.12 -2.99 -9.17
N GLY A 52 5.81 -3.66 -8.06
CA GLY A 52 4.43 -3.80 -7.58
C GLY A 52 3.84 -2.46 -7.13
N LEU A 53 4.64 -1.62 -6.46
CA LEU A 53 4.22 -0.27 -6.10
C LEU A 53 4.08 0.64 -7.32
N ARG A 54 4.98 0.50 -8.31
CA ARG A 54 4.91 1.27 -9.55
C ARG A 54 3.64 0.95 -10.33
N ALA A 55 3.24 -0.33 -10.41
CA ALA A 55 1.99 -0.71 -11.04
C ALA A 55 0.75 -0.06 -10.38
N ILE A 56 0.73 0.04 -9.05
CA ILE A 56 -0.33 0.77 -8.33
C ILE A 56 -0.30 2.26 -8.69
N ALA A 57 0.88 2.89 -8.63
CA ALA A 57 1.03 4.31 -8.95
C ALA A 57 0.59 4.62 -10.38
N ASP A 58 1.02 3.81 -11.35
CA ASP A 58 0.68 3.96 -12.76
C ASP A 58 -0.83 3.80 -12.98
N TRP A 59 -1.46 2.80 -12.34
CA TRP A 59 -2.91 2.64 -12.38
C TRP A 59 -3.62 3.85 -11.76
N THR A 60 -3.20 4.34 -10.60
CA THR A 60 -3.80 5.53 -9.96
C THR A 60 -3.69 6.76 -10.86
N ILE A 61 -2.53 6.98 -11.49
CA ILE A 61 -2.31 8.08 -12.44
C ILE A 61 -3.22 7.92 -13.65
N SER A 62 -3.39 6.70 -14.19
CA SER A 62 -4.28 6.45 -15.33
C SER A 62 -5.76 6.77 -15.06
N LYS A 63 -6.16 6.83 -13.78
CA LYS A 63 -7.52 7.15 -13.34
C LYS A 63 -7.71 8.62 -12.96
N ARG A 64 -6.66 9.44 -13.09
CA ARG A 64 -6.71 10.87 -12.78
C ARG A 64 -7.86 11.58 -13.48
N GLU A 65 -7.94 11.47 -14.80
CA GLU A 65 -8.95 12.17 -15.61
C GLU A 65 -10.39 11.77 -15.22
N PHE A 66 -10.60 10.50 -14.90
CA PHE A 66 -11.88 10.01 -14.38
C PHE A 66 -12.25 10.71 -13.06
N TRP A 67 -11.31 10.76 -12.11
CA TRP A 67 -11.55 11.40 -10.81
C TRP A 67 -11.72 12.91 -10.93
N GLU A 68 -10.89 13.58 -11.73
CA GLU A 68 -11.00 15.02 -11.99
C GLU A 68 -12.38 15.34 -12.58
N THR A 69 -12.81 14.61 -13.62
CA THR A 69 -14.15 14.79 -14.21
C THR A 69 -15.28 14.55 -13.20
N SER A 70 -15.16 13.53 -12.34
CA SER A 70 -16.17 13.25 -11.31
C SER A 70 -16.22 14.35 -10.24
N LEU A 71 -15.08 14.91 -9.88
CA LEU A 71 -14.99 16.00 -8.91
C LEU A 71 -15.52 17.31 -9.49
N ASP A 72 -15.23 17.63 -10.75
CA ASP A 72 -15.76 18.81 -11.44
C ASP A 72 -17.31 18.79 -11.49
N ARG A 73 -17.89 17.61 -11.76
CA ARG A 73 -19.35 17.43 -11.73
C ARG A 73 -19.94 17.60 -10.33
N LEU A 74 -19.23 17.11 -9.31
CA LEU A 74 -19.66 17.27 -7.92
C LEU A 74 -19.62 18.75 -7.52
N GLU A 75 -18.57 19.47 -7.89
CA GLU A 75 -18.44 20.91 -7.64
C GLU A 75 -19.58 21.69 -8.29
N ALA A 76 -19.89 21.41 -9.57
CA ALA A 76 -21.00 22.05 -10.27
C ALA A 76 -22.35 21.81 -9.56
N ALA A 77 -22.62 20.57 -9.13
CA ALA A 77 -23.86 20.24 -8.44
C ALA A 77 -23.99 20.94 -7.06
N ILE A 78 -22.88 21.10 -6.33
CA ILE A 78 -22.88 21.85 -5.06
C ILE A 78 -23.18 23.33 -5.30
N LEU A 79 -22.57 23.93 -6.32
CA LEU A 79 -22.79 25.34 -6.67
C LEU A 79 -24.21 25.63 -7.21
N GLU A 80 -24.88 24.63 -7.76
CA GLU A 80 -26.30 24.71 -8.16
C GLU A 80 -27.25 24.62 -6.96
N ASP A 81 -26.92 23.85 -5.91
CA ASP A 81 -27.74 23.71 -4.70
C ASP A 81 -27.66 24.94 -3.77
N GLU A 82 -26.60 25.75 -3.88
CA GLU A 82 -26.42 26.99 -3.11
C GLU A 82 -27.12 28.23 -3.73
N GLN A 83 -27.82 28.09 -4.86
CA GLN A 83 -28.56 29.17 -5.56
C GLN A 83 -30.08 29.05 -5.39
#